data_AF-A0A2H6AH12-F1
#
_entry.id   AF-A0A2H6AH12-F1
#
_cell.length_a   1.000
_cell.length_b   1.000
_cell.length_c   1.000
_cell.angle_alpha   90.00
_cell.angle_beta   90.00
_cell.angle_gamma   90.00
#
_symmetry.space_group_name_H-M   'P 1'
#
loop_
_entity.id
_entity.type
_entity.pdbx_description
1 polymer ?
#
loop_
_entity_poly.entity_id
_entity_poly.type
_entity_poly.pdbx_seq_one_letter_code
_entity_poly.pdbx_strand_id
1 'polypeptide(L)' 'MFTDAALHEIARRAKEKDTGVRGLRAIVDELMMDIMFHLPDLEHKGRFVVTEKVVRGEEPLFDKSLLGQRKTA' A
#
# COMPACT_ATOMS: atom_id res chain seq x y z
N MET A 1 -5.44 7.21 1.43
CA MET A 1 -4.90 8.49 0.94
C MET A 1 -3.47 8.24 0.50
N PHE A 2 -3.03 8.80 -0.62
CA PHE A 2 -1.61 8.82 -0.99
C PHE A 2 -1.02 10.18 -0.63
N THR A 3 0.21 10.19 -0.14
CA THR A 3 1.01 11.41 -0.04
C THR A 3 1.57 11.79 -1.40
N ASP A 4 1.93 13.06 -1.58
CA ASP A 4 2.54 13.53 -2.83
C ASP A 4 3.89 12.85 -3.11
N ALA A 5 4.68 12.60 -2.05
CA ALA A 5 5.92 11.83 -2.12
C ALA A 5 5.68 10.38 -2.59
N ALA A 6 4.60 9.73 -2.12
CA ALA A 6 4.24 8.39 -2.59
C ALA A 6 3.91 8.37 -4.08
N LEU A 7 3.16 9.37 -4.57
CA LEU A 7 2.82 9.47 -5.99
C LEU A 7 4.07 9.65 -6.87
N HIS A 8 4.99 10.51 -6.44
CA HIS A 8 6.28 10.69 -7.12
C HIS A 8 7.12 9.41 -7.13
N GLU A 9 7.18 8.68 -6.02
CA GLU A 9 7.92 7.41 -5.94
C GLU A 9 7.32 6.33 -6.86
N ILE A 10 5.98 6.22 -6.89
CA ILE A 10 5.27 5.32 -7.80
C ILE A 10 5.60 5.67 -9.27
N ALA A 11 5.55 6.95 -9.63
CA ALA A 11 5.88 7.41 -10.98
C ALA A 11 7.34 7.14 -11.36
N ARG A 12 8.28 7.33 -10.41
CA ARG A 12 9.71 7.03 -10.58
C ARG A 12 9.93 5.55 -10.89
N ARG A 13 9.36 4.65 -10.08
CA ARG A 13 9.44 3.19 -10.29
C ARG A 13 8.80 2.75 -11.61
N ALA A 14 7.66 3.35 -11.98
CA ALA A 14 7.00 3.07 -13.25
C ALA A 14 7.88 3.46 -14.45
N LYS A 15 8.58 4.60 -14.35
CA LYS A 15 9.54 5.06 -15.35
C LYS A 15 10.75 4.13 -15.47
N GLU A 16 11.27 3.63 -14.34
CA GLU A 16 12.39 2.68 -14.33
C GLU A 16 12.05 1.32 -14.97
N LYS A 17 10.80 0.86 -14.84
CA LYS A 17 10.33 -0.38 -15.46
C LYS A 17 10.04 -0.25 -16.96
N ASP A 18 10.27 0.91 -17.57
CA ASP A 18 10.17 1.23 -19.02
C ASP A 18 8.91 0.71 -19.73
N THR A 19 7.82 0.57 -18.98
CA THR A 19 6.54 -0.02 -19.42
C THR A 19 5.45 1.05 -19.62
N GLY A 20 5.82 2.33 -19.50
CA GLY A 20 4.92 3.48 -19.60
C GLY A 20 3.73 3.38 -18.62
N VAL A 21 2.55 3.81 -19.05
CA VAL A 21 1.35 3.87 -18.20
C VAL A 21 0.87 2.49 -17.71
N ARG A 22 1.25 1.41 -18.42
CA ARG A 22 0.90 0.04 -18.02
C ARG A 22 1.71 -0.39 -16.80
N GLY A 23 2.98 0.03 -16.72
CA GLY A 23 3.82 -0.16 -15.56
C GLY A 23 3.29 0.55 -14.33
N LEU A 24 2.73 1.75 -14.51
CA LEU A 24 2.11 2.51 -13.42
C LEU A 24 0.94 1.75 -12.79
N ARG A 25 0.02 1.23 -13.62
CA ARG A 25 -1.11 0.43 -13.13
C ARG A 25 -0.64 -0.82 -12.38
N ALA A 26 0.33 -1.55 -12.94
CA ALA A 26 0.83 -2.76 -12.32
C ALA A 26 1.41 -2.51 -10.91
N ILE A 27 2.19 -1.42 -10.73
CA ILE A 27 2.77 -1.05 -9.43
C ILE A 27 1.67 -0.70 -8.42
N VAL A 28 0.64 0.03 -8.85
CA VAL A 28 -0.48 0.39 -7.97
C VAL A 28 -1.30 -0.86 -7.62
N ASP A 29 -1.58 -1.75 -8.58
CA ASP A 29 -2.33 -2.97 -8.36
C ASP A 29 -1.59 -3.92 -7.38
N GLU A 30 -0.27 -4.06 -7.53
CA GLU A 30 0.59 -4.83 -6.61
C GLU A 30 0.53 -4.27 -5.19
N LEU A 31 0.76 -2.96 -5.03
CA LEU A 31 0.68 -2.30 -3.73
C LEU A 31 -0.71 -2.48 -3.11
N MET A 32 -1.77 -2.33 -3.91
CA MET A 32 -3.15 -2.36 -3.42
C MET A 32 -3.65 -3.76 -3.09
N MET A 33 -3.11 -4.79 -3.73
CA MET A 33 -3.45 -6.18 -3.42
C MET A 33 -3.14 -6.53 -1.97
N ASP A 34 -1.95 -6.17 -1.48
CA ASP A 34 -1.58 -6.37 -0.09
C ASP A 34 -2.52 -5.61 0.85
N ILE A 35 -2.93 -4.41 0.45
CA ILE A 35 -3.85 -3.60 1.26
C ILE A 35 -5.21 -4.30 1.37
N MET A 36 -5.78 -4.71 0.23
CA MET A 36 -7.09 -5.35 0.18
C MET A 36 -7.11 -6.73 0.84
N PHE A 37 -5.99 -7.45 0.84
CA PHE A 37 -5.89 -8.74 1.52
C PHE A 37 -6.00 -8.60 3.03
N HIS A 38 -5.35 -7.57 3.60
CA HIS A 38 -5.33 -7.33 5.04
C HIS A 38 -6.51 -6.47 5.54
N LEU A 39 -7.14 -5.70 4.66
CA LEU A 39 -8.27 -4.82 5.03
C LEU A 39 -9.45 -5.54 5.70
N PRO A 40 -9.87 -6.76 5.30
CA PRO A 40 -10.93 -7.51 5.96
C PRO A 40 -10.62 -7.87 7.41
N ASP A 41 -9.33 -8.05 7.75
CA ASP A 41 -8.88 -8.46 9.08
C ASP A 41 -8.73 -7.27 10.05
N LEU A 42 -8.91 -6.03 9.59
CA LEU A 42 -8.80 -4.84 10.42
C LEU A 42 -10.13 -4.56 11.14
N GLU A 43 -10.15 -4.77 12.46
CA GLU A 43 -11.32 -4.49 13.32
C GLU A 43 -11.74 -3.01 13.34
N HIS A 44 -10.83 -2.09 13.01
CA HIS A 44 -11.07 -0.66 13.11
C HIS A 44 -11.11 0.02 11.74
N LYS A 45 -12.25 0.65 11.42
CA LYS A 45 -12.39 1.53 10.26
C LYS A 45 -11.58 2.80 10.51
N GLY A 46 -10.48 2.96 9.77
CA GLY A 46 -9.56 4.09 9.87
C GLY A 46 -9.22 4.73 8.53
N ARG A 47 -8.41 5.78 8.57
CA ARG A 47 -7.81 6.39 7.37
C ARG A 47 -6.39 5.85 7.22
N PHE A 48 -6.13 5.19 6.10
CA PHE A 48 -4.78 4.78 5.73
C PHE A 48 -4.09 5.84 4.88
N VAL A 49 -2.82 6.09 5.16
CA VAL A 49 -1.97 7.01 4.41
C VAL A 49 -0.81 6.23 3.81
N VAL A 50 -0.71 6.21 2.49
CA VAL A 50 0.39 5.61 1.76
C VAL A 50 1.49 6.66 1.58
N THR A 51 2.64 6.42 2.19
CA THR A 51 3.86 7.24 2.09
C THR A 51 4.84 6.64 1.09
N GLU A 52 5.86 7.39 0.70
CA GLU A 52 6.96 6.91 -0.14
C GLU A 52 7.69 5.71 0.47
N LYS A 53 7.82 5.68 1.80
CA LYS A 53 8.42 4.56 2.54
C LYS A 53 7.59 3.28 2.41
N VAL A 54 6.27 3.39 2.48
CA VAL A 54 5.36 2.26 2.23
C VAL A 54 5.51 1.77 0.79
N VAL A 55 5.57 2.68 -0.19
CA VAL A 55 5.80 2.31 -1.60
C VAL A 55 7.15 1.60 -1.78
N ARG A 56 8.19 2.01 -1.04
CA ARG A 56 9.52 1.39 -1.06
C ARG A 56 9.58 0.06 -0.29
N GLY A 57 8.57 -0.26 0.52
CA GLY A 57 8.55 -1.44 1.39
C GLY A 57 9.40 -1.27 2.66
N GLU A 58 9.76 -0.04 3.01
CA GLU A 58 10.57 0.29 4.20
C GLU A 58 9.71 0.32 5.47
N GLU A 59 8.42 0.67 5.33
CA GLU A 59 7.44 0.66 6.41
C GLU A 59 6.21 -0.14 5.97
N PRO A 60 5.61 -0.95 6.87
CA PRO A 60 4.36 -1.62 6.56
C PRO A 60 3.23 -0.59 6.47
N LEU A 61 2.27 -0.81 5.58
CA LEU A 61 1.06 0.03 5.55
C LEU A 61 0.25 -0.11 6.85
N PHE A 62 0.27 -1.30 7.45
CA PHE A 62 -0.46 -1.62 8.66
C PHE A 62 0.48 -1.66 9.84
N ASP A 63 0.13 -0.96 10.91
CA ASP A 63 0.70 -1.26 12.21
C ASP A 63 0.17 -2.63 12.65
N LYS A 64 1.07 -3.59 12.90
CA LYS A 64 0.70 -4.96 13.27
C LYS A 64 -0.11 -5.03 14.57
N SER A 65 -0.05 -4.00 15.41
CA SER A 65 -0.90 -3.88 16.60
C SER A 65 -2.39 -3.68 16.26
N LEU A 66 -2.71 -3.22 15.03
CA LEU A 66 -4.07 -3.07 14.51
C LEU A 66 -4.65 -4.37 13.94
N LEU A 67 -3.81 -5.40 13.70
CA LEU A 67 -4.24 -6.74 13.27
C LEU A 67 -4.76 -7.57 14.45
N GLY A 68 -5.45 -6.92 15.38
CA GLY A 68 -5.83 -7.43 16.68
C GLY A 68 -6.88 -8.55 16.64
N GLN A 69 -6.40 -9.76 16.90
CA GLN A 69 -7.09 -10.89 17.54
C GLN A 69 -8.37 -11.39 16.85
N ARG A 70 -8.22 -12.42 16.00
CA ARG A 70 -9.29 -13.41 15.79
C ARG A 70 -9.76 -13.91 17.16
N LYS A 71 -10.84 -13.34 17.69
CA LYS A 71 -11.68 -14.03 18.66
C LYS A 71 -12.33 -15.16 17.90
N THR A 72 -11.72 -16.34 17.98
CA THR A 72 -12.44 -17.60 17.85
C THR A 72 -13.63 -17.54 18.80
N ALA A 73 -14.83 -17.42 18.24
CA ALA A 73 -16.09 -17.73 18.89
C ALA A 73 -16.61 -19.04 18.30
#